data_AF-A0A7L4KIK5-F1
#
_entry.id   AF-A0A7L4KIK5-F1
#
_cell.length_a   1.000
_cell.length_b   1.000
_cell.length_c   1.000
_cell.angle_alpha   90.00
_cell.angle_beta   90.00
_cell.angle_gamma   90.00
#
_symmetry.space_group_name_H-M   'P 1'
#
loop_
_entity.id
_entity.type
_entity.pdbx_description
1 polymer ?
#
loop_
_entity_poly.entity_id
_entity_poly.type
_entity_poly.pdbx_seq_one_letter_code
_entity_poly.pdbx_strand_id
1 'polypeptide(L)'
;VFQGRILARRLVGQETRYEVEVKTLYRHRFPLVHREYLWVPNTCGCPSLREGVEYLLMAQRHVNHEHTLNRLLLHDDGYARPWTPREDRLVREAARHC
;
A
#
# COMPACT_ATOMS: atom_id res chain seq x y z
N VAL A 1 -1.39 6.84 2.64
CA VAL A 1 -2.53 6.11 3.23
C VAL A 1 -3.68 6.10 2.25
N PHE A 2 -4.06 4.91 1.80
CA PHE A 2 -5.10 4.74 0.79
C PHE A 2 -5.82 3.40 0.99
N GLN A 3 -7.05 3.33 0.51
CA GLN A 3 -7.75 2.07 0.29
C GLN A 3 -7.33 1.51 -1.07
N GLY A 4 -6.89 0.26 -1.10
CA GLY A 4 -6.50 -0.42 -2.33
C GLY A 4 -6.99 -1.85 -2.38
N ARG A 5 -7.35 -2.31 -3.59
CA ARG A 5 -7.69 -3.71 -3.86
C ARG A 5 -6.46 -4.42 -4.43
N ILE A 6 -6.07 -5.55 -3.84
CA ILE A 6 -4.97 -6.35 -4.37
C ILE A 6 -5.45 -7.07 -5.62
N LEU A 7 -4.75 -6.88 -6.74
CA LEU A 7 -5.08 -7.50 -8.02
C LEU A 7 -4.23 -8.74 -8.28
N ALA A 8 -2.94 -8.66 -8.00
CA ALA A 8 -1.99 -9.73 -8.24
C ALA A 8 -0.81 -9.68 -7.27
N ARG A 9 -0.20 -10.82 -6.97
CA ARG A 9 1.06 -10.96 -6.22
C ARG A 9 2.15 -11.59 -7.08
N ARG A 10 3.38 -11.07 -6.99
CA ARG A 10 4.56 -11.67 -7.62
C ARG A 10 5.80 -11.55 -6.73
N LEU A 11 6.58 -12.62 -6.63
CA LEU A 11 7.93 -12.56 -6.06
C LEU A 11 8.92 -12.02 -7.09
N VAL A 12 9.72 -11.04 -6.69
CA VAL A 12 10.74 -10.41 -7.54
C VAL A 12 12.03 -10.32 -6.73
N GLY A 13 12.96 -11.25 -6.96
CA GLY A 13 14.18 -11.36 -6.15
C GLY A 13 13.83 -11.69 -4.69
N GLN A 14 14.22 -10.80 -3.77
CA GLN A 14 13.93 -10.92 -2.33
C GLN A 14 12.72 -10.08 -1.89
N GLU A 15 11.99 -9.49 -2.82
CA GLU A 15 10.83 -8.63 -2.54
C GLU A 15 9.54 -9.29 -3.05
N THR A 16 8.42 -8.93 -2.41
CA THR A 16 7.08 -9.24 -2.90
C THR A 16 6.50 -7.98 -3.51
N ARG A 17 6.07 -8.06 -4.77
CA ARG A 17 5.37 -6.99 -5.46
C ARG A 17 3.90 -7.32 -5.59
N TYR A 18 3.04 -6.40 -5.18
CA TYR A 18 1.61 -6.45 -5.37
C TYR A 18 1.20 -5.44 -6.44
N GLU A 19 0.34 -5.85 -7.37
CA GLU A 19 -0.42 -4.90 -8.18
C GLU A 19 -1.66 -4.50 -7.40
N VAL A 20 -1.89 -3.20 -7.26
CA VAL A 20 -2.96 -2.66 -6.41
C VAL A 20 -3.79 -1.65 -7.21
N GLU A 21 -5.10 -1.84 -7.19
CA GLU A 21 -6.06 -0.84 -7.66
C GLU A 21 -6.33 0.15 -6.53
N VAL A 22 -6.00 1.43 -6.74
CA VAL A 22 -6.27 2.49 -5.77
C VAL A 22 -7.74 2.92 -5.87
N LYS A 23 -8.49 2.73 -4.76
CA LYS A 23 -9.92 3.04 -4.67
C LYS A 23 -10.19 4.40 -4.03
N THR A 24 -9.51 4.71 -2.92
CA THR A 24 -9.68 5.97 -2.18
C THR A 24 -8.36 6.44 -1.61
N LEU A 25 -8.05 7.72 -1.77
CA LEU A 25 -6.89 8.36 -1.18
C LEU A 25 -7.30 9.09 0.11
N TYR A 26 -6.71 8.73 1.25
CA TYR A 26 -6.95 9.41 2.52
C TYR A 26 -5.87 10.43 2.85
N ARG A 27 -4.60 10.07 2.62
CA ARG A 27 -3.44 10.95 2.80
C ARG A 27 -2.35 10.56 1.82
N HIS A 28 -1.87 11.51 1.03
CA HIS A 28 -0.79 11.29 0.08
C HIS A 28 0.15 12.50 0.06
N ARG A 29 1.46 12.26 -0.04
CA ARG A 29 2.49 13.31 -0.19
C ARG A 29 3.10 13.32 -1.60
N PHE A 30 2.61 12.43 -2.45
CA PHE A 30 3.05 12.22 -3.83
C PHE A 30 1.86 11.67 -4.61
N PRO A 31 1.79 11.91 -5.93
CA PRO A 31 0.67 11.43 -6.74
C PRO A 31 0.64 9.90 -6.74
N LEU A 32 -0.55 9.36 -6.55
CA LEU A 32 -0.86 7.95 -6.78
C LEU A 32 -1.84 7.88 -7.95
N VAL A 33 -1.62 6.93 -8.86
CA VAL A 33 -2.51 6.66 -9.98
C VAL A 33 -3.45 5.51 -9.64
N HIS A 34 -4.39 5.21 -10.53
CA HIS A 34 -5.40 4.19 -10.30
C HIS A 34 -4.82 2.77 -10.16
N ARG A 35 -3.69 2.47 -10.81
CA ARG A 35 -2.98 1.18 -10.69
C ARG A 35 -1.54 1.40 -10.27
N GLU A 36 -1.18 0.86 -9.12
CA GLU A 36 0.13 1.03 -8.51
C GLU A 36 0.82 -0.31 -8.28
N TYR A 37 2.15 -0.28 -8.21
CA TYR A 37 2.94 -1.42 -7.72
C TYR A 37 3.41 -1.15 -6.30
N LEU A 38 2.89 -1.96 -5.38
CA LEU A 38 3.27 -1.96 -3.98
C LEU A 38 4.37 -2.98 -3.74
N TRP A 39 5.48 -2.56 -3.17
CA TRP A 39 6.65 -3.39 -2.87
C TRP A 39 6.72 -3.64 -1.38
N VAL A 40 6.99 -4.88 -1.01
CA VAL A 40 7.25 -5.30 0.37
C VAL A 40 8.61 -5.99 0.39
N PRO A 41 9.55 -5.59 1.27
CA PRO A 41 10.93 -6.05 1.25
C PRO A 41 11.09 -7.43 1.90
N ASN A 42 10.23 -8.38 1.53
CA ASN A 42 10.29 -9.76 1.99
C ASN A 42 9.72 -10.74 0.98
N THR A 43 9.91 -12.03 1.26
CA THR A 43 9.31 -13.15 0.52
C THR A 43 8.32 -13.96 1.36
N CYS A 44 8.24 -13.70 2.67
CA CYS A 44 7.35 -14.42 3.60
C CYS A 44 5.85 -14.15 3.33
N GLY A 45 5.52 -13.05 2.63
CA GLY A 45 4.14 -12.67 2.37
C GLY A 45 3.48 -11.97 3.58
N CYS A 46 4.27 -11.36 4.45
CA CYS A 46 3.80 -10.48 5.51
C CYS A 46 3.84 -9.02 5.01
N PRO A 47 2.83 -8.19 5.24
CA PRO A 47 1.53 -8.55 5.79
C PRO A 47 0.73 -9.44 4.81
N SER A 48 -0.17 -10.26 5.36
CA SER A 48 -0.95 -11.24 4.58
C SER A 48 -2.01 -10.56 3.69
N LEU A 49 -1.57 -10.10 2.52
CA LEU A 49 -2.39 -9.49 1.49
C LEU A 49 -2.89 -10.54 0.49
N ARG A 50 -4.22 -10.66 0.35
CA ARG A 50 -4.88 -11.60 -0.55
C ARG A 50 -5.44 -10.88 -1.78
N GLU A 51 -5.29 -11.51 -2.94
CA GLU A 51 -5.88 -11.04 -4.19
C GLU A 51 -7.41 -10.93 -4.08
N GLY A 52 -7.97 -9.92 -4.73
CA GLY A 52 -9.39 -9.60 -4.70
C GLY A 52 -9.88 -8.90 -3.43
N VAL A 53 -9.07 -8.80 -2.39
CA VAL A 53 -9.44 -8.20 -1.10
C VAL A 53 -8.98 -6.73 -1.05
N GLU A 54 -9.80 -5.89 -0.43
CA GLU A 54 -9.51 -4.49 -0.20
C GLU A 54 -8.88 -4.26 1.16
N TYR A 55 -7.88 -3.37 1.21
CA TYR A 55 -7.10 -3.06 2.39
C TYR A 55 -6.94 -1.57 2.56
N LEU A 56 -6.89 -1.11 3.82
CA LEU A 56 -6.32 0.17 4.20
C LEU A 56 -4.81 0.01 4.31
N LEU A 57 -4.06 0.71 3.46
CA LEU A 57 -2.62 0.57 3.28
C LEU A 57 -1.88 1.87 3.64
N MET A 58 -0.88 1.75 4.50
CA MET A 58 0.07 2.83 4.80
C MET A 58 1.42 2.53 4.16
N ALA A 59 1.56 2.93 2.90
CA ALA A 59 2.81 2.83 2.18
C ALA A 59 3.55 4.18 2.13
N GLN A 60 4.86 4.10 2.00
CA GLN A 60 5.78 5.21 1.89
C GLN A 60 6.40 5.23 0.49
N ARG A 61 6.78 6.42 0.01
CA ARG A 61 7.58 6.51 -1.20
C ARG A 61 9.02 6.15 -0.83
N HIS A 62 9.55 5.12 -1.47
CA HIS A 62 10.97 4.80 -1.43
C HIS A 62 11.62 5.29 -2.72
N VAL A 63 12.58 6.20 -2.58
CA VAL A 63 13.42 6.70 -3.66
C VAL A 63 14.82 6.17 -3.39
N ASN A 64 15.42 5.47 -4.35
CA ASN A 64 16.79 5.00 -4.20
C ASN A 64 17.79 6.18 -4.19
N HIS A 65 19.03 5.91 -3.78
CA HIS A 65 20.08 6.92 -3.67
C HIS A 65 20.35 7.69 -4.98
N GLU A 66 20.16 7.03 -6.13
CA GLU A 66 20.31 7.61 -7.46
C GLU A 66 19.06 8.37 -7.94
N HIS A 67 17.99 8.43 -7.13
CA HIS A 67 16.70 9.05 -7.46
C HIS A 67 16.00 8.50 -8.71
N THR A 68 16.39 7.32 -9.18
CA THR A 68 15.90 6.70 -10.43
C THR A 68 14.66 5.84 -10.24
N LEU A 69 14.39 5.34 -9.02
CA LEU A 69 13.27 4.43 -8.76
C LEU A 69 12.33 5.01 -7.71
N ASN A 70 11.15 5.45 -8.16
CA ASN A 70 10.03 5.82 -7.29
C ASN A 70 9.17 4.58 -7.02
N ARG A 71 9.36 3.94 -5.87
CA ARG A 71 8.58 2.76 -5.46
C ARG A 71 7.62 3.12 -4.34
N LEU A 72 6.44 2.51 -4.37
CA LEU A 72 5.52 2.52 -3.23
C LEU A 72 5.88 1.34 -2.33
N LEU A 73 6.51 1.61 -1.18
CA LEU A 73 6.99 0.60 -0.25
C LEU A 73 6.01 0.45 0.92
N LEU A 74 5.61 -0.78 1.22
CA LEU A 74 4.95 -1.15 2.46
C LEU A 74 5.95 -1.98 3.26
N HIS A 75 6.31 -1.49 4.45
CA HIS A 75 7.14 -2.25 5.39
C HIS A 75 6.43 -3.55 5.80
N ASP A 76 7.19 -4.57 6.13
CA ASP A 76 6.68 -5.90 6.50
C ASP A 76 5.87 -5.89 7.82
N ASP A 77 6.20 -4.96 8.72
CA ASP A 77 5.45 -4.59 9.92
C ASP A 77 4.46 -3.42 9.72
N GLY A 78 4.35 -2.93 8.48
CA GLY A 78 3.57 -1.77 8.12
C GLY A 78 2.06 -1.97 8.28
N TYR A 79 1.33 -0.86 8.37
CA TYR A 79 -0.12 -0.90 8.54
C TYR A 79 -0.82 -1.35 7.24
N ALA A 80 -1.30 -2.59 7.26
CA ALA A 80 -2.17 -3.17 6.27
C ALA A 80 -3.33 -3.91 6.97
N ARG A 81 -4.54 -3.37 6.87
CA ARG A 81 -5.74 -3.96 7.48
C ARG A 81 -6.82 -4.15 6.43
N PRO A 82 -7.62 -5.24 6.48
CA PRO A 82 -8.78 -5.37 5.62
C PRO A 82 -9.66 -4.13 5.73
N TRP A 83 -10.08 -3.59 4.60
CA TRP A 83 -10.90 -2.39 4.57
C TRP A 83 -12.32 -2.71 5.06
N THR A 84 -12.85 -1.82 5.91
CA THR A 84 -14.25 -1.87 6.36
C THR A 84 -14.80 -0.45 6.44
N PRO A 85 -16.13 -0.26 6.48
CA PRO A 85 -16.73 1.06 6.74
C PRO A 85 -16.24 1.68 8.07
N ARG A 86 -15.90 0.85 9.07
CA ARG A 86 -15.32 1.32 10.33
C ARG A 86 -13.93 1.92 10.10
N GLU A 87 -13.07 1.24 9.35
CA GLU A 87 -11.73 1.74 9.00
C GLU A 87 -11.81 3.05 8.21
N ASP A 88 -12.71 3.15 7.23
CA ASP A 88 -12.94 4.38 6.45
C ASP A 88 -13.27 5.57 7.35
N ARG A 89 -14.19 5.39 8.31
CA ARG A 89 -14.55 6.44 9.26
C ARG A 89 -13.35 6.86 10.13
N LEU A 90 -12.64 5.88 10.71
CA LEU A 90 -11.50 6.14 11.60
C LEU A 90 -10.37 6.88 10.88
N VAL A 91 -10.03 6.47 9.66
CA VAL A 91 -8.93 7.10 8.91
C VAL A 91 -9.32 8.50 8.42
N ARG A 92 -10.59 8.73 8.06
CA ARG A 92 -11.06 10.09 7.70
C ARG A 92 -11.04 11.03 8.89
N GLU A 93 -11.42 10.55 10.07
CA GLU A 93 -11.34 11.33 11.31
C GLU A 93 -9.88 11.67 11.64
N ALA A 94 -8.98 10.68 11.61
CA ALA A 94 -7.55 10.90 11.82
C ALA A 94 -6.95 11.90 10.81
N ALA A 95 -7.37 11.82 9.53
CA ALA A 95 -6.89 12.71 8.48
C ALA A 95 -7.27 14.19 8.69
N ARG A 96 -8.33 14.49 9.44
CA ARG A 96 -8.73 15.87 9.78
C ARG A 96 -7.81 16.55 10.81
N HIS A 97 -7.08 15.76 11.58
CA HIS A 97 -6.25 16.22 12.71
C HIS A 97 -4.74 16.19 12.40
N CYS A 98 -4.35 16.06 11.12
CA CYS A 98 -3.00 15.72 10.67
C CYS A 98 -2.34 16.75 9.76
#